data_AF-J3CLL2-F1
#
_entry.id   AF-J3CLL2-F1
#
_cell.length_a   1.000
_cell.length_b   1.000
_cell.length_c   1.000
_cell.angle_alpha   90.00
_cell.angle_beta   90.00
_cell.angle_gamma   90.00
#
_symmetry.space_group_name_H-M   'P 1'
#
loop_
_entity.id
_entity.type
_entity.pdbx_description
1 polymer ?
#
loop_
_entity_poly.entity_id
_entity_poly.type
_entity_poly.pdbx_seq_one_letter_code
_entity_poly.pdbx_strand_id
1 'polypeptide(L)'
;MKKVLILGVNGFIGHHLSKRILETTDWHVYGMDMMTDRITDILDNEAYKSRMHFFEGDITINQEWVEYHVKKCDVILPLVAIATPSTYVNAPLRVFELDFEANLPIVRSAAKYKKHLVFPSTSEVYGMCHDDEFDSEESELICGPINKPRWIYSCAKQLMDRVIWGYGMEAGLNFTLFRPFNWIGAGLDSIHTPKEGSSRVVTQFFGHIVRGENISLVDGGQQKRAFTYIDDGIDALMKIIANEGGVASGKIYNIGNPVNNFSIRELAHMMLTLAAEYPEYAESAKQVQLIETTSSAYYGKGYQDVQNRVPKITNTCEELNWKPVTTMPDTLRNIFDAYRSQVAEARALMD
;
A
#
# COMPACT_ATOMS: atom_id res chain seq x y z
N MET A 1 -5.76 -7.40 26.32
CA MET A 1 -6.22 -6.72 25.08
C MET A 1 -5.01 -6.53 24.18
N LYS A 2 -5.10 -6.94 22.92
CA LYS A 2 -3.99 -6.83 21.96
C LYS A 2 -3.72 -5.36 21.65
N LYS A 3 -2.44 -4.99 21.54
CA LYS A 3 -1.97 -3.64 21.22
C LYS A 3 -1.27 -3.65 19.86
N VAL A 4 -1.80 -2.90 18.91
CA VAL A 4 -1.31 -2.81 17.54
C VAL A 4 -0.60 -1.47 17.36
N LEU A 5 0.70 -1.50 17.07
CA LEU A 5 1.49 -0.33 16.74
C LEU A 5 1.48 -0.12 15.22
N ILE A 6 1.03 1.06 14.78
CA ILE A 6 1.06 1.47 13.39
C ILE A 6 1.98 2.70 13.28
N LEU A 7 3.14 2.54 12.66
CA LEU A 7 4.05 3.64 12.37
C LEU A 7 3.74 4.14 10.94
N GLY A 8 3.39 5.41 10.78
CA GLY A 8 2.79 5.93 9.55
C GLY A 8 1.26 5.81 9.53
N VAL A 9 0.59 6.03 10.68
CA VAL A 9 -0.85 5.82 10.83
C VAL A 9 -1.72 6.81 10.04
N ASN A 10 -1.22 8.02 9.76
CA ASN A 10 -1.96 9.09 9.11
C ASN A 10 -1.92 8.97 7.57
N GLY A 11 -2.34 7.82 7.04
CA GLY A 11 -2.32 7.52 5.62
C GLY A 11 -3.34 6.46 5.27
N PHE A 12 -3.38 6.04 3.99
CA PHE A 12 -4.41 5.16 3.45
C PHE A 12 -4.60 3.86 4.26
N ILE A 13 -3.56 3.02 4.39
CA ILE A 13 -3.67 1.77 5.16
C ILE A 13 -3.93 2.08 6.63
N GLY A 14 -3.21 3.06 7.20
CA GLY A 14 -3.31 3.40 8.62
C GLY A 14 -4.72 3.82 9.04
N HIS A 15 -5.40 4.63 8.24
CA HIS A 15 -6.79 5.02 8.45
C HIS A 15 -7.72 3.81 8.44
N HIS A 16 -7.76 3.07 7.32
CA HIS A 16 -8.71 1.97 7.12
C HIS A 16 -8.49 0.82 8.12
N LEU A 17 -7.22 0.50 8.40
CA LEU A 17 -6.88 -0.51 9.39
C LEU A 17 -7.28 -0.08 10.81
N SER A 18 -6.97 1.16 11.20
CA SER A 18 -7.33 1.67 12.53
C SER A 18 -8.84 1.66 12.72
N LYS A 19 -9.60 2.16 11.73
CA LYS A 19 -11.06 2.16 11.74
C LYS A 19 -11.60 0.74 11.91
N ARG A 20 -11.10 -0.23 11.11
CA ARG A 20 -11.56 -1.61 11.20
C ARG A 20 -11.26 -2.24 12.56
N ILE A 21 -10.06 -2.04 13.10
CA ILE A 21 -9.68 -2.52 14.43
C ILE A 21 -10.65 -1.97 15.48
N LEU A 22 -10.93 -0.67 15.42
CA LEU A 22 -11.77 0.02 16.39
C LEU A 22 -13.24 -0.41 16.29
N GLU A 23 -13.75 -0.68 15.10
CA GLU A 23 -15.16 -1.08 14.89
C GLU A 23 -15.44 -2.54 15.23
N THR A 24 -14.48 -3.44 14.97
CA THR A 24 -14.75 -4.88 14.95
C THR A 24 -14.05 -5.69 16.05
N THR A 25 -13.16 -5.04 16.82
CA THR A 25 -12.39 -5.71 17.87
C THR A 25 -12.34 -4.90 19.15
N ASP A 26 -11.81 -5.52 20.18
CA ASP A 26 -11.53 -4.92 21.47
C ASP A 26 -10.05 -4.46 21.60
N TRP A 27 -9.29 -4.49 20.49
CA TRP A 27 -7.87 -4.15 20.46
C TRP A 27 -7.64 -2.64 20.58
N HIS A 28 -6.40 -2.30 20.97
CA HIS A 28 -5.94 -0.92 21.06
C HIS A 28 -5.01 -0.61 19.89
N VAL A 29 -5.20 0.56 19.28
CA VAL A 29 -4.32 1.12 18.24
C VAL A 29 -3.40 2.15 18.87
N TYR A 30 -2.10 1.97 18.67
CA TYR A 30 -1.08 2.97 18.95
C TYR A 30 -0.55 3.47 17.60
N GLY A 31 -0.95 4.67 17.21
CA GLY A 31 -0.63 5.25 15.90
C GLY A 31 0.41 6.35 16.01
N MET A 32 1.48 6.25 15.22
CA MET A 32 2.51 7.30 15.11
C MET A 32 2.48 7.97 13.74
N ASP A 33 2.49 9.29 13.72
CA ASP A 33 2.73 10.10 12.53
C ASP A 33 3.11 11.54 12.90
N MET A 34 3.44 12.37 11.91
CA MET A 34 3.68 13.81 12.16
C MET A 34 2.38 14.64 12.18
N MET A 35 1.30 14.13 11.58
CA MET A 35 0.04 14.86 11.37
C MET A 35 -1.16 13.91 11.59
N THR A 36 -2.39 14.44 11.60
CA THR A 36 -3.63 13.68 11.87
C THR A 36 -4.75 13.92 10.86
N ASP A 37 -4.50 14.66 9.77
CA ASP A 37 -5.51 15.09 8.79
C ASP A 37 -6.27 13.93 8.13
N ARG A 38 -5.68 12.75 8.00
CA ARG A 38 -6.31 11.54 7.45
C ARG A 38 -6.97 10.63 8.48
N ILE A 39 -6.86 10.94 9.77
CA ILE A 39 -7.45 10.15 10.86
C ILE A 39 -8.26 11.00 11.85
N THR A 40 -8.58 12.24 11.48
CA THR A 40 -9.30 13.19 12.35
C THR A 40 -10.67 12.64 12.73
N ASP A 41 -11.39 12.02 11.77
CA ASP A 41 -12.68 11.36 12.02
C ASP A 41 -12.59 10.20 13.02
N ILE A 42 -11.45 9.50 13.06
CA ILE A 42 -11.18 8.43 14.04
C ILE A 42 -10.89 9.03 15.42
N LEU A 43 -10.11 10.11 15.48
CA LEU A 43 -9.71 10.75 16.73
C LEU A 43 -10.86 11.50 17.41
N ASP A 44 -11.73 12.12 16.62
CA ASP A 44 -12.89 12.89 17.11
C ASP A 44 -14.07 11.97 17.50
N ASN A 45 -14.01 10.68 17.16
CA ASN A 45 -15.03 9.72 17.54
C ASN A 45 -14.87 9.30 19.01
N GLU A 46 -15.77 9.78 19.87
CA GLU A 46 -15.77 9.47 21.31
C GLU A 46 -15.83 7.96 21.62
N ALA A 47 -16.42 7.14 20.74
CA ALA A 47 -16.45 5.68 20.92
C ALA A 47 -15.04 5.04 20.79
N TYR A 48 -14.11 5.71 20.10
CA TYR A 48 -12.77 5.20 19.81
C TYR A 48 -11.70 5.73 20.78
N LYS A 49 -11.99 6.83 21.48
CA LYS A 49 -11.04 7.59 22.32
C LYS A 49 -10.29 6.77 23.37
N SER A 50 -10.89 5.71 23.91
CA SER A 50 -10.24 4.84 24.90
C SER A 50 -9.24 3.84 24.28
N ARG A 51 -9.34 3.59 22.97
CA ARG A 51 -8.58 2.55 22.25
C ARG A 51 -7.73 3.08 21.10
N MET A 52 -7.98 4.29 20.61
CA MET A 52 -7.11 4.99 19.66
C MET A 52 -6.13 5.90 20.41
N HIS A 53 -4.84 5.58 20.34
CA HIS A 53 -3.75 6.29 21.00
C HIS A 53 -2.83 6.89 19.93
N PHE A 54 -3.06 8.13 19.53
CA PHE A 54 -2.15 8.85 18.63
C PHE A 54 -0.98 9.45 19.39
N PHE A 55 0.21 9.45 18.78
CA PHE A 55 1.36 10.20 19.26
C PHE A 55 2.20 10.70 18.08
N GLU A 56 2.78 11.89 18.24
CA GLU A 56 3.60 12.50 17.21
C GLU A 56 5.00 11.88 17.17
N GLY A 57 5.55 11.68 15.97
CA GLY A 57 6.94 11.29 15.81
C GLY A 57 7.35 10.88 14.39
N ASP A 58 8.66 10.89 14.16
CA ASP A 58 9.32 10.44 12.93
C ASP A 58 10.27 9.28 13.26
N ILE A 59 10.22 8.20 12.47
CA ILE A 59 11.07 7.01 12.70
C ILE A 59 12.57 7.28 12.56
N THR A 60 12.95 8.34 11.84
CA THR A 60 14.35 8.75 11.63
C THR A 60 14.89 9.60 12.78
N ILE A 61 14.01 10.24 13.56
CA ILE A 61 14.37 11.19 14.62
C ILE A 61 14.11 10.59 16.01
N ASN A 62 12.91 10.06 16.25
CA ASN A 62 12.40 9.70 17.57
C ASN A 62 12.69 8.23 17.96
N GLN A 63 13.91 7.76 17.73
CA GLN A 63 14.27 6.34 17.85
C GLN A 63 13.94 5.73 19.23
N GLU A 64 14.24 6.43 20.32
CA GLU A 64 13.94 5.96 21.69
C GLU A 64 12.43 5.81 21.92
N TRP A 65 11.63 6.72 21.38
CA TRP A 65 10.18 6.72 21.52
C TRP A 65 9.53 5.62 20.69
N VAL A 66 10.06 5.38 19.49
CA VAL A 66 9.67 4.26 18.62
C VAL A 66 10.01 2.93 19.31
N GLU A 67 11.23 2.76 19.82
CA GLU A 67 11.62 1.53 20.53
C GLU A 67 10.75 1.28 21.77
N TYR A 68 10.43 2.32 22.54
CA TYR A 68 9.50 2.23 23.66
C TYR A 68 8.13 1.69 23.23
N HIS A 69 7.56 2.21 22.14
CA HIS A 69 6.27 1.75 21.63
C HIS A 69 6.34 0.34 21.04
N VAL A 70 7.44 -0.03 20.39
CA VAL A 70 7.69 -1.40 19.94
C VAL A 70 7.68 -2.35 21.13
N LYS A 71 8.35 -2.00 22.25
CA LYS A 71 8.33 -2.80 23.48
C LYS A 71 6.93 -2.88 24.10
N LYS A 72 6.15 -1.80 24.05
CA LYS A 72 4.81 -1.67 24.66
C LYS A 72 3.72 -2.47 23.93
N CYS A 73 3.81 -2.57 22.61
CA CYS A 73 2.78 -3.18 21.78
C CYS A 73 3.05 -4.66 21.51
N ASP A 74 2.07 -5.37 20.95
CA ASP A 74 2.16 -6.81 20.66
C ASP A 74 2.45 -7.07 19.18
N VAL A 75 1.81 -6.28 18.30
CA VAL A 75 1.95 -6.35 16.84
C VAL A 75 2.49 -5.03 16.32
N ILE A 76 3.45 -5.08 15.40
CA ILE A 76 4.17 -3.92 14.86
C ILE A 76 3.98 -3.84 13.35
N LEU A 77 3.42 -2.73 12.86
CA LEU A 77 3.22 -2.43 11.45
C LEU A 77 3.97 -1.14 11.06
N PRO A 78 5.20 -1.25 10.53
CA PRO A 78 5.93 -0.11 10.03
C PRO A 78 5.53 0.22 8.58
N LEU A 79 4.65 1.21 8.39
CA LEU A 79 4.10 1.59 7.08
C LEU A 79 4.84 2.77 6.41
N VAL A 80 5.83 3.35 7.09
CA VAL A 80 6.64 4.46 6.57
C VAL A 80 7.61 3.95 5.50
N ALA A 81 7.40 4.38 4.25
CA ALA A 81 8.28 4.10 3.11
C ALA A 81 7.97 5.05 1.94
N ILE A 82 8.94 5.37 1.10
CA ILE A 82 8.71 6.06 -0.17
C ILE A 82 8.18 5.05 -1.19
N ALA A 83 6.88 5.13 -1.49
CA ALA A 83 6.19 4.24 -2.42
C ALA A 83 5.79 4.92 -3.75
N THR A 84 6.55 5.92 -4.20
CA THR A 84 6.24 6.70 -5.42
C THR A 84 7.27 6.46 -6.54
N PRO A 85 6.88 5.90 -7.71
CA PRO A 85 7.80 5.52 -8.78
C PRO A 85 8.74 6.60 -9.31
N SER A 86 8.28 7.85 -9.39
CA SER A 86 9.12 8.97 -9.84
C SER A 86 10.29 9.23 -8.89
N THR A 87 10.10 9.03 -7.58
CA THR A 87 11.14 9.22 -6.57
C THR A 87 12.21 8.14 -6.65
N TYR A 88 11.88 6.93 -7.12
CA TYR A 88 12.87 5.86 -7.30
C TYR A 88 13.95 6.23 -8.33
N VAL A 89 13.55 6.99 -9.35
CA VAL A 89 14.45 7.48 -10.40
C VAL A 89 15.19 8.73 -9.95
N ASN A 90 14.49 9.68 -9.32
CA ASN A 90 15.01 11.02 -9.05
C ASN A 90 15.78 11.14 -7.71
N ALA A 91 15.45 10.31 -6.72
CA ALA A 91 16.06 10.34 -5.39
C ALA A 91 16.30 8.92 -4.83
N PRO A 92 17.04 8.05 -5.54
CA PRO A 92 17.20 6.64 -5.16
C PRO A 92 17.81 6.44 -3.76
N LEU A 93 18.77 7.29 -3.35
CA LEU A 93 19.37 7.19 -2.01
C LEU A 93 18.34 7.38 -0.90
N ARG A 94 17.44 8.36 -1.06
CA ARG A 94 16.38 8.62 -0.08
C ARG A 94 15.44 7.42 0.07
N VAL A 95 15.18 6.70 -1.02
CA VAL A 95 14.39 5.45 -0.98
C VAL A 95 15.10 4.40 -0.16
N PHE A 96 16.40 4.18 -0.38
CA PHE A 96 17.18 3.22 0.41
C PHE A 96 17.25 3.61 1.91
N GLU A 97 17.56 4.88 2.19
CA GLU A 97 17.70 5.43 3.54
C GLU A 97 16.41 5.25 4.35
N LEU A 98 15.24 5.48 3.74
CA LEU A 98 13.96 5.35 4.45
C LEU A 98 13.43 3.91 4.46
N ASP A 99 13.35 3.26 3.30
CA ASP A 99 12.63 2.00 3.13
C ASP A 99 13.40 0.81 3.71
N PHE A 100 14.74 0.92 3.78
CA PHE A 100 15.61 -0.10 4.35
C PHE A 100 16.27 0.38 5.65
N GLU A 101 17.09 1.42 5.60
CA GLU A 101 17.98 1.78 6.71
C GLU A 101 17.20 2.26 7.95
N ALA A 102 16.24 3.17 7.79
CA ALA A 102 15.42 3.66 8.89
C ALA A 102 14.44 2.62 9.45
N ASN A 103 14.05 1.63 8.65
CA ASN A 103 13.17 0.54 9.07
C ASN A 103 13.91 -0.59 9.81
N LEU A 104 15.22 -0.77 9.56
CA LEU A 104 16.01 -1.84 10.15
C LEU A 104 16.07 -1.81 11.70
N PRO A 105 16.21 -0.65 12.38
CA PRO A 105 16.08 -0.57 13.83
C PRO A 105 14.74 -1.08 14.38
N ILE A 106 13.63 -0.84 13.66
CA ILE A 106 12.30 -1.30 14.07
C ILE A 106 12.22 -2.83 14.02
N VAL A 107 12.74 -3.45 12.95
CA VAL A 107 12.84 -4.91 12.82
C VAL A 107 13.69 -5.50 13.96
N ARG A 108 14.85 -4.89 14.23
CA ARG A 108 15.73 -5.29 15.33
C ARG A 108 15.05 -5.21 16.69
N SER A 109 14.29 -4.15 16.95
CA SER A 109 13.53 -4.01 18.19
C SER A 109 12.38 -5.00 18.29
N ALA A 110 11.69 -5.30 17.19
CA ALA A 110 10.66 -6.34 17.15
C ALA A 110 11.25 -7.72 17.49
N ALA A 111 12.43 -8.06 16.96
CA ALA A 111 13.14 -9.30 17.30
C ALA A 111 13.59 -9.32 18.76
N LYS A 112 14.25 -8.25 19.23
CA LYS A 112 14.72 -8.09 20.62
C LYS A 112 13.60 -8.27 21.65
N TYR A 113 12.42 -7.71 21.37
CA TYR A 113 11.27 -7.77 22.28
C TYR A 113 10.23 -8.83 21.91
N LYS A 114 10.56 -9.74 20.98
CA LYS A 114 9.73 -10.89 20.55
C LYS A 114 8.31 -10.48 20.15
N LYS A 115 8.21 -9.45 19.32
CA LYS A 115 6.93 -8.93 18.81
C LYS A 115 6.52 -9.63 17.53
N HIS A 116 5.23 -9.57 17.21
CA HIS A 116 4.76 -9.97 15.88
C HIS A 116 4.98 -8.81 14.91
N LEU A 117 5.98 -8.94 14.04
CA LEU A 117 6.26 -7.96 12.99
C LEU A 117 5.40 -8.27 11.76
N VAL A 118 4.45 -7.40 11.44
CA VAL A 118 3.66 -7.51 10.20
C VAL A 118 4.18 -6.44 9.24
N PHE A 119 5.07 -6.86 8.33
CA PHE A 119 5.86 -5.92 7.52
C PHE A 119 5.26 -5.77 6.12
N PRO A 120 5.04 -4.53 5.64
CA PRO A 120 4.62 -4.28 4.26
C PRO A 120 5.81 -4.52 3.33
N SER A 121 5.86 -5.70 2.71
CA SER A 121 6.63 -5.92 1.50
C SER A 121 5.89 -5.25 0.33
N THR A 122 6.17 -5.64 -0.91
CA THR A 122 5.57 -5.02 -2.10
C THR A 122 5.41 -6.03 -3.22
N SER A 123 4.38 -5.84 -4.06
CA SER A 123 4.24 -6.59 -5.30
C SER A 123 5.36 -6.28 -6.31
N GLU A 124 6.10 -5.18 -6.14
CA GLU A 124 7.28 -4.85 -6.95
C GLU A 124 8.48 -5.78 -6.69
N VAL A 125 8.47 -6.59 -5.63
CA VAL A 125 9.59 -7.50 -5.30
C VAL A 125 9.77 -8.60 -6.35
N TYR A 126 8.69 -9.01 -7.01
CA TYR A 126 8.72 -9.94 -8.14
C TYR A 126 9.39 -9.31 -9.38
N GLY A 127 9.41 -7.98 -9.46
CA GLY A 127 10.07 -7.22 -10.50
C GLY A 127 9.58 -7.57 -11.90
N MET A 128 10.45 -8.22 -12.67
CA MET A 128 10.23 -8.68 -14.04
C MET A 128 9.95 -10.19 -14.17
N CYS A 129 9.45 -10.80 -13.09
CA CYS A 129 9.01 -12.20 -13.08
C CYS A 129 8.17 -12.55 -14.33
N HIS A 130 8.44 -13.73 -14.88
CA HIS A 130 7.82 -14.24 -16.11
C HIS A 130 6.66 -15.21 -15.85
N ASP A 131 6.37 -15.49 -14.59
CA ASP A 131 5.31 -16.41 -14.21
C ASP A 131 3.92 -15.81 -14.51
N ASP A 132 2.97 -16.66 -14.88
CA ASP A 132 1.58 -16.24 -15.14
C ASP A 132 0.91 -15.66 -13.89
N GLU A 133 1.22 -16.24 -12.73
CA GLU A 133 0.85 -15.75 -11.41
C GLU A 133 2.10 -15.70 -10.52
N PHE A 134 2.26 -14.62 -9.76
CA PHE A 134 3.41 -14.44 -8.88
C PHE A 134 3.18 -15.19 -7.58
N ASP A 135 3.96 -16.24 -7.37
CA ASP A 135 3.97 -17.08 -6.18
C ASP A 135 4.95 -16.51 -5.14
N SER A 136 4.48 -16.31 -3.90
CA SER A 136 5.30 -15.73 -2.84
C SER A 136 6.46 -16.60 -2.38
N GLU A 137 6.39 -17.90 -2.63
CA GLU A 137 7.39 -18.91 -2.20
C GLU A 137 8.29 -19.37 -3.36
N GLU A 138 7.77 -19.43 -4.58
CA GLU A 138 8.45 -20.09 -5.71
C GLU A 138 8.94 -19.15 -6.81
N SER A 139 8.28 -17.99 -7.02
CA SER A 139 8.60 -17.12 -8.16
C SER A 139 9.98 -16.48 -8.06
N GLU A 140 10.70 -16.44 -9.18
CA GLU A 140 11.95 -15.72 -9.28
C GLU A 140 11.74 -14.21 -9.15
N LEU A 141 12.68 -13.54 -8.47
CA LEU A 141 12.64 -12.10 -8.21
C LEU A 141 13.63 -11.40 -9.14
N ILE A 142 13.13 -10.84 -10.25
CA ILE A 142 13.97 -10.38 -11.37
C ILE A 142 14.02 -8.85 -11.43
N CYS A 143 15.16 -8.25 -11.12
CA CYS A 143 15.40 -6.81 -11.29
C CYS A 143 16.23 -6.51 -12.55
N GLY A 144 16.10 -5.29 -13.07
CA GLY A 144 16.95 -4.82 -14.16
C GLY A 144 18.37 -4.46 -13.72
N PRO A 145 19.23 -4.01 -14.65
CA PRO A 145 20.62 -3.68 -14.34
C PRO A 145 20.74 -2.44 -13.45
N ILE A 146 21.90 -2.28 -12.79
CA ILE A 146 22.19 -1.20 -11.83
C ILE A 146 21.96 0.21 -12.41
N ASN A 147 22.19 0.41 -13.71
CA ASN A 147 21.96 1.71 -14.36
C ASN A 147 20.46 2.04 -14.56
N LYS A 148 19.54 1.22 -14.06
CA LYS A 148 18.10 1.49 -13.94
C LYS A 148 17.73 1.69 -12.47
N PRO A 149 17.82 2.93 -11.94
CA PRO A 149 17.68 3.19 -10.50
C PRO A 149 16.27 2.89 -9.95
N ARG A 150 15.24 2.76 -10.80
CA ARG A 150 13.88 2.39 -10.34
C ARG A 150 13.85 1.11 -9.50
N TRP A 151 14.78 0.19 -9.75
CA TRP A 151 14.85 -1.10 -9.06
C TRP A 151 15.40 -0.99 -7.65
N ILE A 152 15.91 0.18 -7.22
CA ILE A 152 16.39 0.36 -5.85
C ILE A 152 15.27 0.11 -4.82
N TYR A 153 14.03 0.51 -5.13
CA TYR A 153 12.87 0.22 -4.30
C TYR A 153 12.65 -1.30 -4.16
N SER A 154 12.54 -2.01 -5.28
CA SER A 154 12.36 -3.47 -5.30
C SER A 154 13.51 -4.19 -4.57
N CYS A 155 14.77 -3.83 -4.83
CA CYS A 155 15.94 -4.40 -4.16
C CYS A 155 15.99 -4.09 -2.66
N ALA A 156 15.64 -2.87 -2.23
CA ALA A 156 15.60 -2.48 -0.82
C ALA A 156 14.55 -3.30 -0.06
N LYS A 157 13.33 -3.43 -0.62
CA LYS A 157 12.26 -4.24 -0.05
C LYS A 157 12.62 -5.74 -0.06
N GLN A 158 13.22 -6.23 -1.13
CA GLN A 158 13.72 -7.60 -1.22
C GLN A 158 14.78 -7.90 -0.15
N LEU A 159 15.73 -6.99 0.07
CA LEU A 159 16.75 -7.16 1.10
C LEU A 159 16.13 -7.10 2.50
N MET A 160 15.16 -6.22 2.73
CA MET A 160 14.43 -6.16 4.00
C MET A 160 13.68 -7.47 4.27
N ASP A 161 12.95 -8.01 3.28
CA ASP A 161 12.28 -9.31 3.37
C ASP A 161 13.26 -10.43 3.77
N ARG A 162 14.45 -10.46 3.15
CA ARG A 162 15.50 -11.45 3.45
C ARG A 162 16.10 -11.27 4.84
N VAL A 163 16.28 -10.03 5.31
CA VAL A 163 16.75 -9.73 6.66
C VAL A 163 15.72 -10.19 7.70
N ILE A 164 14.44 -9.88 7.48
CA ILE A 164 13.33 -10.32 8.35
C ILE A 164 13.26 -11.85 8.38
N TRP A 165 13.37 -12.51 7.23
CA TRP A 165 13.42 -13.97 7.13
C TRP A 165 14.59 -14.55 7.92
N GLY A 166 15.79 -13.96 7.78
CA GLY A 166 16.97 -14.33 8.56
C GLY A 166 16.76 -14.21 10.06
N TYR A 167 16.11 -13.13 10.54
CA TYR A 167 15.69 -13.02 11.94
C TYR A 167 14.68 -14.09 12.36
N GLY A 168 13.79 -14.50 11.46
CA GLY A 168 12.90 -15.64 11.68
C GLY A 168 13.66 -16.95 11.91
N MET A 169 14.66 -17.21 11.06
CA MET A 169 15.49 -18.42 11.13
C MET A 169 16.43 -18.45 12.35
N GLU A 170 17.15 -17.37 12.60
CA GLU A 170 18.24 -17.35 13.58
C GLU A 170 17.79 -16.91 14.98
N ALA A 171 16.84 -15.97 15.05
CA ALA A 171 16.41 -15.34 16.30
C ALA A 171 14.96 -15.68 16.68
N GLY A 172 14.26 -16.50 15.88
CA GLY A 172 12.88 -16.87 16.12
C GLY A 172 11.91 -15.69 16.09
N LEU A 173 12.18 -14.66 15.27
CA LEU A 173 11.28 -13.54 15.09
C LEU A 173 9.93 -14.05 14.57
N ASN A 174 8.85 -13.69 15.28
CA ASN A 174 7.49 -13.87 14.77
C ASN A 174 7.22 -12.77 13.73
N PHE A 175 7.20 -13.12 12.46
CA PHE A 175 6.91 -12.16 11.39
C PHE A 175 5.83 -12.65 10.45
N THR A 176 5.22 -11.71 9.72
CA THR A 176 4.44 -11.96 8.51
C THR A 176 4.81 -10.88 7.50
N LEU A 177 5.16 -11.28 6.28
CA LEU A 177 5.34 -10.36 5.16
C LEU A 177 4.04 -10.32 4.37
N PHE A 178 3.56 -9.12 4.04
CA PHE A 178 2.42 -8.97 3.15
C PHE A 178 2.77 -8.10 1.94
N ARG A 179 2.31 -8.51 0.77
CA ARG A 179 2.59 -7.89 -0.53
C ARG A 179 1.27 -7.36 -1.11
N PRO A 180 0.96 -6.06 -0.96
CA PRO A 180 -0.26 -5.49 -1.52
C PRO A 180 -0.17 -5.39 -3.05
N PHE A 181 -1.24 -5.82 -3.73
CA PHE A 181 -1.41 -5.65 -5.18
C PHE A 181 -2.44 -4.56 -5.46
N ASN A 182 -1.93 -3.36 -5.76
CA ASN A 182 -2.69 -2.14 -6.10
C ASN A 182 -3.97 -1.97 -5.27
N TRP A 183 -3.80 -1.77 -3.96
CA TRP A 183 -4.93 -1.47 -3.10
C TRP A 183 -5.51 -0.10 -3.45
N ILE A 184 -6.83 -0.02 -3.58
CA ILE A 184 -7.55 1.18 -4.00
C ILE A 184 -8.86 1.31 -3.21
N GLY A 185 -9.29 2.54 -2.95
CA GLY A 185 -10.45 2.81 -2.11
C GLY A 185 -10.54 4.29 -1.75
N ALA A 186 -11.53 4.67 -0.94
CA ALA A 186 -11.67 6.03 -0.44
C ALA A 186 -10.44 6.49 0.37
N GLY A 187 -10.19 7.80 0.44
CA GLY A 187 -9.08 8.34 1.24
C GLY A 187 -7.69 8.06 0.65
N LEU A 188 -7.58 7.97 -0.67
CA LEU A 188 -6.31 7.76 -1.39
C LEU A 188 -5.23 8.74 -0.90
N ASP A 189 -4.00 8.26 -0.75
CA ASP A 189 -2.87 9.15 -0.45
C ASP A 189 -2.61 10.07 -1.64
N SER A 190 -2.12 11.29 -1.39
CA SER A 190 -1.54 12.10 -2.47
C SER A 190 -0.35 11.35 -3.08
N ILE A 191 -0.06 11.60 -4.35
CA ILE A 191 1.07 10.99 -5.06
C ILE A 191 2.43 11.27 -4.38
N HIS A 192 2.51 12.30 -3.54
CA HIS A 192 3.71 12.72 -2.83
C HIS A 192 3.83 12.16 -1.39
N THR A 193 2.81 11.47 -0.87
CA THR A 193 2.83 10.93 0.49
C THR A 193 3.82 9.74 0.61
N PRO A 194 4.81 9.79 1.53
CA PRO A 194 5.81 8.74 1.71
C PRO A 194 5.27 7.61 2.63
N LYS A 195 4.22 6.92 2.17
CA LYS A 195 3.62 5.77 2.86
C LYS A 195 3.25 4.67 1.85
N GLU A 196 3.42 3.41 2.25
CA GLU A 196 2.89 2.26 1.51
C GLU A 196 1.36 2.24 1.59
N GLY A 197 0.68 1.89 0.49
CA GLY A 197 -0.78 1.74 0.52
C GLY A 197 -1.47 1.82 -0.83
N SER A 198 -1.90 3.04 -1.20
CA SER A 198 -2.82 3.25 -2.32
C SER A 198 -2.15 3.21 -3.69
N SER A 199 -2.84 2.65 -4.69
CA SER A 199 -2.36 2.63 -6.07
C SER A 199 -2.30 4.04 -6.65
N ARG A 200 -1.07 4.49 -6.95
CA ARG A 200 -0.79 5.85 -7.43
C ARG A 200 -1.43 6.14 -8.79
N VAL A 201 -1.64 5.13 -9.65
CA VAL A 201 -2.27 5.35 -10.98
C VAL A 201 -3.75 5.72 -10.86
N VAL A 202 -4.48 5.09 -9.94
CA VAL A 202 -5.90 5.41 -9.70
C VAL A 202 -6.04 6.80 -9.08
N THR A 203 -5.20 7.14 -8.11
CA THR A 203 -5.14 8.50 -7.54
C THR A 203 -4.90 9.54 -8.63
N GLN A 204 -3.91 9.30 -9.50
CA GLN A 204 -3.54 10.26 -10.54
C GLN A 204 -4.64 10.43 -11.60
N PHE A 205 -5.23 9.33 -12.06
CA PHE A 205 -6.31 9.38 -13.05
C PHE A 205 -7.55 10.06 -12.50
N PHE A 206 -7.91 9.78 -11.25
CA PHE A 206 -9.02 10.45 -10.60
C PHE A 206 -8.79 11.95 -10.47
N GLY A 207 -7.59 12.37 -10.04
CA GLY A 207 -7.19 13.77 -9.99
C GLY A 207 -7.31 14.47 -11.34
N HIS A 208 -6.79 13.88 -12.41
CA HIS A 208 -6.91 14.43 -13.77
C HIS A 208 -8.36 14.53 -14.23
N ILE A 209 -9.19 13.51 -13.96
CA ILE A 209 -10.61 13.51 -14.32
C ILE A 209 -11.35 14.66 -13.64
N VAL A 210 -11.15 14.85 -12.34
CA VAL A 210 -11.82 15.90 -11.58
C VAL A 210 -11.36 17.30 -12.02
N ARG A 211 -10.11 17.42 -12.49
CA ARG A 211 -9.50 18.67 -12.98
C ARG A 211 -9.73 18.94 -14.48
N GLY A 212 -10.29 17.98 -15.23
CA GLY A 212 -10.46 18.08 -16.69
C GLY A 212 -9.14 18.03 -17.45
N GLU A 213 -8.12 17.41 -16.87
CA GLU A 213 -6.78 17.29 -17.44
C GLU A 213 -6.62 15.97 -18.22
N ASN A 214 -5.70 15.95 -19.18
CA ASN A 214 -5.45 14.75 -19.97
C ASN A 214 -4.80 13.64 -19.15
N ILE A 215 -5.19 12.40 -19.43
CA ILE A 215 -4.57 11.20 -18.85
C ILE A 215 -3.48 10.72 -19.81
N SER A 216 -2.27 10.52 -19.28
CA SER A 216 -1.15 9.95 -20.05
C SER A 216 -1.15 8.42 -19.95
N LEU A 217 -1.19 7.74 -21.10
CA LEU A 217 -1.04 6.30 -21.23
C LEU A 217 0.38 5.96 -21.68
N VAL A 218 1.20 5.53 -20.72
CA VAL A 218 2.58 5.13 -20.96
C VAL A 218 2.65 3.87 -21.82
N ASP A 219 3.38 3.93 -22.92
CA ASP A 219 3.56 2.87 -23.91
C ASP A 219 2.20 2.27 -24.36
N GLY A 220 1.19 3.14 -24.51
CA GLY A 220 -0.16 2.78 -24.93
C GLY A 220 -1.05 2.20 -23.83
N GLY A 221 -0.57 2.10 -22.58
CA GLY A 221 -1.37 1.69 -21.42
C GLY A 221 -1.78 0.22 -21.42
N GLN A 222 -1.01 -0.64 -22.10
CA GLN A 222 -1.32 -2.07 -22.31
C GLN A 222 -1.00 -2.96 -21.11
N GLN A 223 -0.16 -2.47 -20.20
CA GLN A 223 0.25 -3.20 -19.01
C GLN A 223 -0.95 -3.46 -18.08
N LYS A 224 -1.14 -4.73 -17.71
CA LYS A 224 -2.21 -5.23 -16.85
C LYS A 224 -1.79 -5.36 -15.40
N ARG A 225 -2.70 -5.01 -14.51
CA ARG A 225 -2.50 -5.01 -13.06
C ARG A 225 -3.74 -5.58 -12.37
N ALA A 226 -3.52 -6.38 -11.32
CA ALA A 226 -4.55 -6.76 -10.37
C ALA A 226 -4.83 -5.60 -9.39
N PHE A 227 -6.09 -5.15 -9.31
CA PHE A 227 -6.55 -4.09 -8.41
C PHE A 227 -7.44 -4.64 -7.29
N THR A 228 -7.21 -4.17 -6.07
CA THR A 228 -7.85 -4.75 -4.88
C THR A 228 -8.53 -3.65 -4.09
N TYR A 229 -9.81 -3.84 -3.74
CA TYR A 229 -10.48 -2.89 -2.88
C TYR A 229 -9.85 -2.92 -1.48
N ILE A 230 -9.72 -1.75 -0.86
CA ILE A 230 -9.04 -1.61 0.43
C ILE A 230 -9.67 -2.47 1.52
N ASP A 231 -11.00 -2.61 1.55
CA ASP A 231 -11.65 -3.47 2.56
C ASP A 231 -11.23 -4.93 2.44
N ASP A 232 -11.09 -5.47 1.22
CA ASP A 232 -10.57 -6.83 1.00
C ASP A 232 -9.11 -6.95 1.51
N GLY A 233 -8.31 -5.91 1.31
CA GLY A 233 -6.93 -5.83 1.81
C GLY A 233 -6.86 -5.78 3.34
N ILE A 234 -7.70 -4.96 3.96
CA ILE A 234 -7.81 -4.84 5.42
C ILE A 234 -8.33 -6.13 6.05
N ASP A 235 -9.29 -6.83 5.41
CA ASP A 235 -9.78 -8.13 5.87
C ASP A 235 -8.64 -9.14 6.05
N ALA A 236 -7.74 -9.23 5.07
CA ALA A 236 -6.55 -10.09 5.17
C ALA A 236 -5.61 -9.64 6.30
N LEU A 237 -5.37 -8.32 6.45
CA LEU A 237 -4.54 -7.80 7.54
C LEU A 237 -5.13 -8.10 8.91
N MET A 238 -6.46 -8.00 9.08
CA MET A 238 -7.11 -8.33 10.35
C MET A 238 -6.88 -9.80 10.74
N LYS A 239 -6.91 -10.71 9.76
CA LYS A 239 -6.58 -12.14 9.98
C LYS A 239 -5.12 -12.35 10.36
N ILE A 240 -4.21 -11.67 9.66
CA ILE A 240 -2.77 -11.70 9.97
C ILE A 240 -2.51 -11.18 11.39
N ILE A 241 -3.11 -10.05 11.77
CA ILE A 241 -2.93 -9.45 13.11
C ILE A 241 -3.57 -10.32 14.19
N ALA A 242 -4.73 -10.93 13.94
CA ALA A 242 -5.35 -11.89 14.85
C ALA A 242 -4.42 -13.08 15.12
N ASN A 243 -3.84 -13.63 14.04
CA ASN A 243 -2.89 -14.73 14.01
C ASN A 243 -3.37 -15.95 14.83
N GLU A 244 -4.61 -16.37 14.60
CA GLU A 244 -5.21 -17.51 15.32
C GLU A 244 -4.36 -18.77 15.10
N GLY A 245 -4.01 -19.45 16.21
CA GLY A 245 -3.15 -20.63 16.17
C GLY A 245 -1.72 -20.39 15.65
N GLY A 246 -1.30 -19.14 15.45
CA GLY A 246 0.00 -18.82 14.85
C GLY A 246 0.06 -19.04 13.34
N VAL A 247 -1.08 -19.13 12.65
CA VAL A 247 -1.15 -19.51 11.23
C VAL A 247 -0.36 -18.57 10.30
N ALA A 248 -0.26 -17.28 10.62
CA ALA A 248 0.44 -16.28 9.82
C ALA A 248 1.93 -16.13 10.18
N SER A 249 2.41 -16.83 11.22
CA SER A 249 3.79 -16.72 11.68
C SER A 249 4.76 -17.39 10.70
N GLY A 250 5.76 -16.63 10.23
CA GLY A 250 6.77 -17.09 9.29
C GLY A 250 6.29 -17.15 7.84
N LYS A 251 5.22 -16.41 7.50
CA LYS A 251 4.54 -16.50 6.20
C LYS A 251 4.70 -15.25 5.34
N ILE A 252 4.55 -15.44 4.04
CA ILE A 252 4.51 -14.38 3.03
C ILE A 252 3.19 -14.47 2.29
N TYR A 253 2.42 -13.38 2.27
CA TYR A 253 1.12 -13.35 1.61
C TYR A 253 1.05 -12.29 0.53
N ASN A 254 0.66 -12.72 -0.68
CA ASN A 254 0.10 -11.78 -1.65
C ASN A 254 -1.32 -11.44 -1.22
N ILE A 255 -1.61 -10.15 -1.11
CA ILE A 255 -2.95 -9.67 -0.82
C ILE A 255 -3.40 -8.86 -2.03
N GLY A 256 -4.14 -9.54 -2.90
CA GLY A 256 -4.63 -8.97 -4.14
C GLY A 256 -5.89 -9.65 -4.67
N ASN A 257 -6.60 -8.99 -5.59
CA ASN A 257 -7.71 -9.59 -6.33
C ASN A 257 -7.30 -9.93 -7.78
N PRO A 258 -6.91 -11.19 -8.07
CA PRO A 258 -6.47 -11.58 -9.41
C PRO A 258 -7.58 -11.52 -10.46
N VAL A 259 -8.86 -11.52 -10.05
CA VAL A 259 -10.01 -11.38 -10.96
C VAL A 259 -10.09 -9.95 -11.51
N ASN A 260 -9.72 -8.96 -10.71
CA ASN A 260 -9.71 -7.55 -11.11
C ASN A 260 -8.43 -7.20 -11.89
N ASN A 261 -8.13 -7.95 -12.95
CA ASN A 261 -6.92 -7.76 -13.77
C ASN A 261 -7.22 -6.94 -15.03
N PHE A 262 -6.88 -5.65 -14.99
CA PHE A 262 -7.18 -4.70 -16.06
C PHE A 262 -5.92 -3.97 -16.51
N SER A 263 -5.87 -3.63 -17.80
CA SER A 263 -4.86 -2.73 -18.35
C SER A 263 -5.06 -1.31 -17.86
N ILE A 264 -4.01 -0.50 -17.88
CA ILE A 264 -4.10 0.92 -17.53
C ILE A 264 -5.07 1.67 -18.46
N ARG A 265 -5.16 1.27 -19.73
CA ARG A 265 -6.16 1.80 -20.66
C ARG A 265 -7.59 1.41 -20.28
N GLU A 266 -7.83 0.13 -19.97
CA GLU A 266 -9.14 -0.32 -19.50
C GLU A 266 -9.56 0.44 -18.23
N LEU A 267 -8.63 0.61 -17.28
CA LEU A 267 -8.84 1.43 -16.08
C LEU A 267 -9.27 2.86 -16.43
N ALA A 268 -8.54 3.55 -17.31
CA ALA A 268 -8.86 4.92 -17.70
C ALA A 268 -10.27 5.03 -18.32
N HIS A 269 -10.63 4.09 -19.20
CA HIS A 269 -11.96 4.05 -19.80
C HIS A 269 -13.07 3.77 -18.78
N MET A 270 -12.86 2.82 -17.86
CA MET A 270 -13.83 2.53 -16.80
C MET A 270 -14.06 3.75 -15.91
N MET A 271 -12.99 4.45 -15.50
CA MET A 271 -13.09 5.64 -14.67
C MET A 271 -13.79 6.81 -15.39
N LEU A 272 -13.50 7.04 -16.68
CA LEU A 272 -14.18 8.07 -17.47
C LEU A 272 -15.66 7.78 -17.69
N THR A 273 -15.99 6.51 -17.96
CA THR A 273 -17.38 6.05 -18.12
C THR A 273 -18.15 6.29 -16.82
N LEU A 274 -17.57 5.90 -15.69
CA LEU A 274 -18.19 6.11 -14.38
C LEU A 274 -18.30 7.60 -14.06
N ALA A 275 -17.27 8.41 -14.31
CA ALA A 275 -17.31 9.85 -14.07
C ALA A 275 -18.44 10.58 -14.80
N ALA A 276 -18.82 10.11 -15.99
CA ALA A 276 -19.94 10.65 -16.73
C ALA A 276 -21.32 10.40 -16.08
N GLU A 277 -21.42 9.42 -15.17
CA GLU A 277 -22.65 9.14 -14.38
C GLU A 277 -22.84 10.13 -13.22
N TYR A 278 -21.79 10.83 -12.80
CA TYR A 278 -21.80 11.74 -11.64
C TYR A 278 -21.86 13.21 -12.08
N PRO A 279 -22.93 13.95 -11.74
CA PRO A 279 -23.06 15.37 -12.09
C PRO A 279 -21.87 16.23 -11.65
N GLU A 280 -21.25 15.89 -10.52
CA GLU A 280 -20.11 16.58 -9.92
C GLU A 280 -18.83 16.47 -10.76
N TYR A 281 -18.71 15.45 -11.62
CA TYR A 281 -17.51 15.16 -12.41
C TYR A 281 -17.74 15.18 -13.93
N ALA A 282 -18.99 15.05 -14.39
CA ALA A 282 -19.32 14.84 -15.80
C ALA A 282 -18.77 15.93 -16.73
N GLU A 283 -18.82 17.21 -16.33
CA GLU A 283 -18.32 18.30 -17.17
C GLU A 283 -16.78 18.32 -17.27
N SER A 284 -16.07 18.01 -16.19
CA SER A 284 -14.61 17.86 -16.24
C SER A 284 -14.21 16.64 -17.05
N ALA A 285 -14.89 15.50 -16.86
CA ALA A 285 -14.60 14.24 -17.54
C ALA A 285 -14.70 14.35 -19.07
N LYS A 286 -15.64 15.16 -19.60
CA LYS A 286 -15.77 15.44 -21.04
C LYS A 286 -14.55 16.11 -21.67
N GLN A 287 -13.74 16.81 -20.87
CA GLN A 287 -12.55 17.52 -21.35
C GLN A 287 -11.32 16.63 -21.42
N VAL A 288 -11.34 15.49 -20.71
CA VAL A 288 -10.20 14.57 -20.59
C VAL A 288 -9.97 13.83 -21.90
N GLN A 289 -8.73 13.88 -22.39
CA GLN A 289 -8.26 13.03 -23.48
C GLN A 289 -7.24 12.02 -22.99
N LEU A 290 -7.26 10.82 -23.58
CA LEU A 290 -6.22 9.82 -23.37
C LEU A 290 -5.08 10.09 -24.36
N ILE A 291 -3.91 10.45 -23.83
CA ILE A 291 -2.73 10.78 -24.62
C ILE A 291 -1.70 9.66 -24.47
N GLU A 292 -1.25 9.10 -25.59
CA GLU A 292 -0.15 8.13 -25.55
C GLU A 292 1.19 8.84 -25.38
N THR A 293 2.02 8.28 -24.51
CA THR A 293 3.39 8.76 -24.27
C THR A 293 4.34 7.58 -24.16
N THR A 294 5.64 7.82 -24.28
CA THR A 294 6.63 6.78 -24.04
C THR A 294 7.04 6.75 -22.57
N SER A 295 7.41 5.58 -22.04
CA SER A 295 7.97 5.47 -20.68
C SER A 295 9.18 6.36 -20.48
N SER A 296 10.00 6.55 -21.52
CA SER A 296 11.15 7.44 -21.49
C SER A 296 10.80 8.93 -21.31
N ALA A 297 9.70 9.38 -21.91
CA ALA A 297 9.23 10.75 -21.80
C ALA A 297 8.51 11.01 -20.47
N TYR A 298 7.82 10.00 -19.95
CA TYR A 298 7.01 10.13 -18.74
C TYR A 298 7.80 9.91 -17.44
N TYR A 299 8.54 8.80 -17.35
CA TYR A 299 9.30 8.44 -16.15
C TYR A 299 10.80 8.75 -16.26
N GLY A 300 11.27 9.14 -17.44
CA GLY A 300 12.68 9.35 -17.74
C GLY A 300 13.37 8.13 -18.35
N LYS A 301 14.60 8.34 -18.84
CA LYS A 301 15.37 7.30 -19.50
C LYS A 301 15.67 6.16 -18.52
N GLY A 302 15.27 4.95 -18.91
CA GLY A 302 15.60 3.73 -18.18
C GLY A 302 14.52 3.18 -17.26
N TYR A 303 13.31 3.72 -17.33
CA TYR A 303 12.15 3.02 -16.80
C TYR A 303 11.98 1.65 -17.46
N GLN A 304 11.63 0.65 -16.67
CA GLN A 304 11.31 -0.72 -17.09
C GLN A 304 10.07 -1.14 -16.32
N ASP A 305 9.22 -1.96 -16.94
CA ASP A 305 8.02 -2.48 -16.30
C ASP A 305 7.57 -3.79 -16.96
N VAL A 306 6.71 -4.54 -16.29
CA VAL A 306 6.14 -5.78 -16.81
C VAL A 306 4.75 -5.59 -17.39
N GLN A 307 4.45 -6.43 -18.38
CA GLN A 307 3.17 -6.44 -19.09
C GLN A 307 2.02 -6.93 -18.23
N ASN A 308 2.21 -7.90 -17.32
CA ASN A 308 1.14 -8.44 -16.50
C ASN A 308 1.63 -8.70 -15.07
N ARG A 309 0.78 -8.43 -14.07
CA ARG A 309 1.07 -8.69 -12.65
C ARG A 309 -0.16 -9.28 -11.98
N VAL A 310 -0.19 -10.59 -11.86
CA VAL A 310 -1.29 -11.33 -11.23
C VAL A 310 -0.77 -12.00 -9.96
N PRO A 311 -1.37 -11.75 -8.79
CA PRO A 311 -0.97 -12.41 -7.56
C PRO A 311 -1.51 -13.83 -7.51
N LYS A 312 -0.65 -14.82 -7.25
CA LYS A 312 -1.13 -16.10 -6.72
C LYS A 312 -1.51 -15.88 -5.25
N ILE A 313 -2.75 -16.23 -4.90
CA ILE A 313 -3.32 -15.99 -3.55
C ILE A 313 -3.79 -17.27 -2.85
N THR A 314 -3.39 -18.45 -3.34
CA THR A 314 -3.84 -19.74 -2.80
C THR A 314 -3.54 -19.87 -1.31
N ASN A 315 -2.29 -19.61 -0.89
CA ASN A 315 -1.90 -19.68 0.52
C ASN A 315 -2.64 -18.63 1.37
N THR A 316 -2.77 -17.40 0.87
CA THR A 316 -3.53 -16.33 1.54
C THR A 316 -4.97 -16.76 1.77
N CYS A 317 -5.61 -17.40 0.79
CA CYS A 317 -6.99 -17.82 0.91
C CYS A 317 -7.16 -19.00 1.87
N GLU A 318 -6.33 -20.03 1.74
CA GLU A 318 -6.43 -21.26 2.53
C GLU A 318 -6.01 -21.06 3.98
N GLU A 319 -4.89 -20.40 4.23
CA GLU A 319 -4.33 -20.24 5.57
C GLU A 319 -5.11 -19.20 6.39
N LEU A 320 -5.55 -18.09 5.78
CA LEU A 320 -6.28 -17.02 6.49
C LEU A 320 -7.81 -17.17 6.43
N ASN A 321 -8.31 -18.16 5.69
CA ASN A 321 -9.72 -18.29 5.31
C ASN A 321 -10.27 -16.94 4.79
N TRP A 322 -9.59 -16.41 3.78
CA TRP A 322 -9.83 -15.09 3.18
C TRP A 322 -10.13 -15.24 1.68
N LYS A 323 -10.90 -14.30 1.12
CA LYS A 323 -11.08 -14.18 -0.32
C LYS A 323 -11.46 -12.74 -0.65
N PRO A 324 -10.91 -12.12 -1.71
CA PRO A 324 -11.36 -10.82 -2.15
C PRO A 324 -12.75 -10.96 -2.80
N VAL A 325 -13.70 -10.12 -2.39
CA VAL A 325 -15.09 -10.19 -2.85
C VAL A 325 -15.52 -9.00 -3.70
N THR A 326 -14.76 -7.89 -3.65
CA THR A 326 -15.17 -6.64 -4.30
C THR A 326 -14.75 -6.63 -5.78
N THR A 327 -15.73 -6.41 -6.65
CA THR A 327 -15.49 -6.31 -8.09
C THR A 327 -14.87 -4.96 -8.47
N MET A 328 -14.21 -4.86 -9.62
CA MET A 328 -13.65 -3.58 -10.08
C MET A 328 -14.71 -2.48 -10.28
N PRO A 329 -15.90 -2.74 -10.86
CA PRO A 329 -16.96 -1.73 -10.92
C PRO A 329 -17.39 -1.22 -9.54
N ASP A 330 -17.59 -2.11 -8.56
CA ASP A 330 -17.98 -1.71 -7.20
C ASP A 330 -16.86 -0.91 -6.52
N THR A 331 -15.61 -1.36 -6.72
CA THR A 331 -14.41 -0.69 -6.22
C THR A 331 -14.34 0.76 -6.70
N LEU A 332 -14.49 0.98 -8.01
CA LEU A 332 -14.48 2.32 -8.58
C LEU A 332 -15.68 3.15 -8.09
N ARG A 333 -16.88 2.56 -8.04
CA ARG A 333 -18.08 3.25 -7.55
C ARG A 333 -17.90 3.75 -6.12
N ASN A 334 -17.35 2.93 -5.23
CA ASN A 334 -17.06 3.32 -3.85
C ASN A 334 -16.07 4.50 -3.76
N ILE A 335 -15.07 4.56 -4.65
CA ILE A 335 -14.13 5.70 -4.72
C ILE A 335 -14.88 6.97 -5.15
N PHE A 336 -15.64 6.91 -6.25
CA PHE A 336 -16.39 8.06 -6.75
C PHE A 336 -17.43 8.56 -5.73
N ASP A 337 -18.14 7.64 -5.07
CA ASP A 337 -19.12 7.97 -4.04
C ASP A 337 -18.49 8.64 -2.82
N ALA A 338 -17.29 8.22 -2.41
CA ALA A 338 -16.61 8.82 -1.26
C ALA A 338 -16.19 10.27 -1.51
N TYR A 339 -15.75 10.58 -2.73
CA TYR A 339 -15.26 11.92 -3.08
C TYR A 339 -16.34 12.87 -3.60
N ARG A 340 -17.59 12.40 -3.78
CA ARG A 340 -18.66 13.20 -4.42
C ARG A 340 -18.95 14.51 -3.70
N SER A 341 -18.87 14.50 -2.36
CA SER A 341 -19.06 15.67 -1.51
C SER A 341 -17.74 16.37 -1.15
N GLN A 342 -16.61 15.87 -1.66
CA GLN A 342 -15.25 16.30 -1.33
C GLN A 342 -14.44 16.60 -2.60
N VAL A 343 -15.07 17.24 -3.60
CA VAL A 343 -14.44 17.53 -4.90
C VAL A 343 -13.14 18.35 -4.75
N ALA A 344 -13.06 19.24 -3.77
CA ALA A 344 -11.84 20.00 -3.47
C ALA A 344 -10.69 19.09 -3.02
N GLU A 345 -10.95 18.10 -2.16
CA GLU A 345 -9.95 17.13 -1.72
C GLU A 345 -9.51 16.22 -2.87
N ALA A 346 -10.45 15.84 -3.75
CA ALA A 346 -10.13 15.08 -4.96
C ALA A 346 -9.18 15.84 -5.90
N ARG A 347 -9.33 17.17 -6.02
CA ARG A 347 -8.41 18.01 -6.81
C ARG A 347 -7.01 18.09 -6.20
N ALA A 348 -6.93 18.11 -4.88
CA ALA A 348 -5.69 18.20 -4.12
C ALA A 348 -4.88 16.88 -4.11
N LEU A 349 -5.43 15.77 -4.61
CA LEU A 349 -4.68 14.50 -4.73
C LEU A 349 -3.46 14.59 -5.66
N MET A 350 -3.44 15.60 -6.54
CA MET A 350 -2.36 15.89 -7.50
C MET A 350 -1.40 16.97 -7.03
N ASP A 351 -1.74 17.67 -5.95
CA ASP A 351 -0.91 18.70 -5.32
C ASP A 351 -0.10 18.06 -4.17
#